data_AF-A0A7L0W3F4-F1
#
_entry.id   AF-A0A7L0W3F4-F1
#
_cell.length_a   1.000
_cell.length_b   1.000
_cell.length_c   1.000
_cell.angle_alpha   90.00
_cell.angle_beta   90.00
_cell.angle_gamma   90.00
#
_symmetry.space_group_name_H-M   'P 1'
#
loop_
_entity.id
_entity.type
_entity.pdbx_description
1 polymer ?
#
loop_
_entity_poly.entity_id
_entity_poly.type
_entity_poly.pdbx_seq_one_letter_code
_entity_poly.pdbx_strand_id
1 'polypeptide(L)'
;ADKRAHHNALERKRRDHIKDSFHSLRDSVPSLQGEKASRAQILDKATEYIQYMRRKNHTHQQDIDDLKRQNALLEQQAVHQLVAAALEAALEAHLPA
;
A
#
# COMPACT_ATOMS: atom_id res chain seq x y z
N ALA A 1 -33.03 -42.73 2.44
CA ALA A 1 -32.53 -41.88 3.54
C ALA A 1 -31.13 -41.31 3.22
N ASP A 2 -30.26 -42.09 2.59
CA ASP A 2 -28.86 -41.73 2.31
C ASP A 2 -28.65 -40.45 1.49
N LYS A 3 -29.46 -40.20 0.45
CA LYS A 3 -29.32 -38.97 -0.35
C LYS A 3 -29.48 -37.69 0.48
N ARG A 4 -30.39 -37.69 1.47
CA ARG A 4 -30.60 -36.55 2.38
C ARG A 4 -29.44 -36.40 3.36
N ALA A 5 -28.94 -37.49 3.90
CA ALA A 5 -27.79 -37.48 4.82
C ALA A 5 -26.52 -36.97 4.12
N HIS A 6 -26.25 -37.45 2.90
CA HIS A 6 -25.12 -37.02 2.10
C HIS A 6 -25.19 -35.54 1.73
N HIS A 7 -26.35 -35.06 1.25
CA HIS A 7 -26.57 -33.64 0.98
C HIS A 7 -26.33 -32.76 2.22
N ASN A 8 -26.85 -33.17 3.38
CA ASN A 8 -26.63 -32.45 4.64
C ASN A 8 -25.16 -32.43 5.07
N ALA A 9 -24.40 -33.48 4.78
CA ALA A 9 -22.97 -33.54 5.05
C ALA A 9 -22.18 -32.56 4.16
N LEU A 10 -22.49 -32.52 2.86
CA LEU A 10 -21.86 -31.58 1.92
C LEU A 10 -22.16 -30.12 2.29
N GLU A 11 -23.41 -29.82 2.66
CA GLU A 11 -23.79 -28.47 3.04
C GLU A 11 -23.15 -28.03 4.37
N ARG A 12 -22.97 -28.95 5.34
CA ARG A 12 -22.16 -28.66 6.54
C ARG A 12 -20.73 -28.28 6.16
N LYS A 13 -20.06 -29.11 5.35
CA LYS A 13 -18.70 -28.83 4.88
C LYS A 13 -18.60 -27.48 4.17
N ARG A 14 -19.58 -27.13 3.34
CA ARG A 14 -19.64 -25.82 2.67
C ARG A 14 -19.73 -24.66 3.67
N ARG A 15 -20.57 -24.79 4.71
CA ARG A 15 -20.70 -23.76 5.75
C ARG A 15 -19.45 -23.63 6.61
N ASP A 16 -18.77 -24.72 6.90
CA ASP A 16 -17.51 -24.71 7.64
C ASP A 16 -16.44 -23.94 6.85
N HIS A 17 -16.30 -24.21 5.55
CA HIS A 17 -15.38 -23.43 4.70
C HIS A 17 -15.72 -21.93 4.69
N ILE A 18 -17.00 -21.56 4.62
CA ILE A 18 -17.42 -20.15 4.67
C ILE A 18 -17.06 -19.54 6.03
N LYS A 19 -17.27 -20.29 7.12
CA LYS A 19 -16.91 -19.85 8.48
C LYS A 19 -15.41 -19.56 8.56
N ASP A 20 -14.58 -20.43 7.99
CA ASP A 20 -13.12 -20.25 7.94
C ASP A 20 -12.73 -19.01 7.13
N SER A 21 -13.36 -18.79 5.97
CA SER A 21 -13.15 -17.56 5.19
C SER A 21 -13.50 -16.29 5.96
N PHE A 22 -14.55 -16.31 6.79
CA PHE A 22 -14.90 -15.19 7.66
C PHE A 22 -13.85 -14.95 8.77
N HIS A 23 -13.26 -16.01 9.32
CA HIS A 23 -12.16 -15.86 10.29
C HIS A 23 -10.92 -15.24 9.62
N SER A 24 -10.52 -15.75 8.45
CA SER A 24 -9.39 -15.19 7.71
C SER A 24 -9.61 -13.72 7.33
N LEU A 25 -10.84 -13.35 6.95
CA LEU A 25 -11.18 -11.96 6.64
C LEU A 25 -11.10 -11.07 7.89
N ARG A 26 -11.67 -11.52 9.01
CA ARG A 26 -11.59 -10.79 10.29
C ARG A 26 -10.14 -10.54 10.70
N ASP A 27 -9.30 -11.57 10.63
CA ASP A 27 -7.92 -11.49 11.08
C ASP A 27 -7.04 -10.62 10.14
N SER A 28 -7.49 -10.38 8.90
CA SER A 28 -6.86 -9.46 7.95
C SER A 28 -7.23 -7.99 8.14
N VAL A 29 -8.26 -7.69 8.96
CA VAL A 29 -8.72 -6.33 9.23
C VAL A 29 -8.19 -5.90 10.61
N PRO A 30 -7.25 -4.94 10.71
CA PRO A 30 -6.57 -4.60 11.96
C PRO A 30 -7.51 -4.24 13.11
N SER A 31 -8.64 -3.58 12.82
CA SER A 31 -9.62 -3.17 13.84
C SER A 31 -10.48 -4.32 14.38
N LEU A 32 -10.38 -5.52 13.82
CA LEU A 32 -11.16 -6.70 14.23
C LEU A 32 -10.28 -7.83 14.78
N GLN A 33 -8.96 -7.68 14.73
CA GLN A 33 -8.04 -8.72 15.12
C GLN A 33 -8.16 -9.01 16.62
N GLY A 34 -8.39 -10.28 16.98
CA GLY A 34 -8.58 -10.69 18.37
C GLY A 34 -9.97 -10.37 18.95
N GLU A 35 -10.86 -9.73 18.20
CA GLU A 35 -12.20 -9.40 18.66
C GLU A 35 -13.27 -10.43 18.23
N LYS A 36 -14.35 -10.49 19.03
CA LYS A 36 -15.57 -11.19 18.65
C LYS A 36 -16.41 -10.27 17.78
N ALA A 37 -16.37 -10.47 16.47
CA ALA A 37 -17.14 -9.71 15.49
C ALA A 37 -18.21 -10.60 14.81
N SER A 38 -19.41 -10.04 14.60
CA SER A 38 -20.44 -10.68 13.78
C SER A 38 -20.07 -10.67 12.30
N ARG A 39 -20.72 -11.52 11.48
CA ARG A 39 -20.50 -11.53 10.02
C ARG A 39 -20.78 -10.17 9.37
N ALA A 40 -21.81 -9.46 9.81
CA ALA A 40 -22.12 -8.12 9.30
C ALA A 40 -20.98 -7.14 9.61
N GLN A 41 -20.54 -7.08 10.87
CA GLN A 41 -19.40 -6.23 11.28
C GLN A 41 -18.11 -6.57 10.53
N ILE A 42 -17.84 -7.86 10.26
CA ILE A 42 -16.67 -8.28 9.47
C ILE A 42 -16.74 -7.68 8.06
N LEU A 43 -17.90 -7.77 7.40
CA LEU A 43 -18.09 -7.21 6.06
C LEU A 43 -17.98 -5.68 6.07
N ASP A 44 -18.65 -5.00 7.01
CA ASP A 44 -18.65 -3.54 7.11
C ASP A 44 -17.23 -3.00 7.33
N LYS A 45 -16.51 -3.55 8.31
CA LYS A 45 -15.13 -3.13 8.61
C LYS A 45 -14.14 -3.53 7.54
N ALA A 46 -14.32 -4.65 6.85
CA ALA A 46 -13.51 -4.98 5.68
C ALA A 46 -13.72 -3.97 4.55
N THR A 47 -14.96 -3.56 4.28
CA THR A 47 -15.27 -2.53 3.27
C THR A 47 -14.66 -1.18 3.65
N GLU A 48 -14.83 -0.74 4.90
CA GLU A 48 -14.21 0.48 5.42
C GLU A 48 -12.67 0.43 5.27
N TYR A 49 -12.05 -0.69 5.64
CA TYR A 49 -10.61 -0.85 5.60
C TYR A 49 -10.06 -0.84 4.17
N ILE A 50 -10.73 -1.48 3.22
CA ILE A 50 -10.35 -1.43 1.80
C ILE A 50 -10.40 0.01 1.28
N GLN A 51 -11.46 0.76 1.59
CA GLN A 51 -11.58 2.17 1.17
C GLN A 51 -10.50 3.05 1.81
N TYR A 52 -10.20 2.82 3.08
CA TYR A 52 -9.11 3.50 3.78
C TYR A 52 -7.75 3.21 3.13
N MET A 53 -7.42 1.94 2.90
CA MET A 53 -6.15 1.53 2.31
C MET A 53 -5.97 2.05 0.88
N ARG A 54 -7.04 2.10 0.08
CA ARG A 54 -7.01 2.73 -1.25
C ARG A 54 -6.63 4.20 -1.19
N ARG A 55 -7.26 4.97 -0.29
CA ARG A 55 -6.93 6.39 -0.09
C ARG A 55 -5.50 6.57 0.41
N LYS A 56 -5.09 5.79 1.41
CA LYS A 56 -3.75 5.84 1.99
C LYS A 56 -2.67 5.53 0.94
N ASN A 57 -2.84 4.47 0.15
CA ASN A 57 -1.90 4.12 -0.92
C ASN A 57 -1.83 5.20 -2.01
N HIS A 58 -2.96 5.83 -2.33
CA HIS A 58 -2.99 6.93 -3.29
C HIS A 58 -2.20 8.15 -2.80
N THR A 59 -2.38 8.55 -1.54
CA THR A 59 -1.59 9.63 -0.92
C THR A 59 -0.10 9.28 -0.91
N HIS A 60 0.27 8.06 -0.50
CA HIS A 60 1.68 7.66 -0.54
C HIS A 60 2.28 7.65 -1.94
N GLN A 61 1.49 7.30 -2.96
CA GLN A 61 1.96 7.40 -4.34
C GLN A 61 2.20 8.85 -4.76
N GLN A 62 1.32 9.78 -4.37
CA GLN A 62 1.53 11.21 -4.60
C GLN A 62 2.79 11.72 -3.89
N ASP A 63 2.99 11.34 -2.63
CA ASP A 63 4.19 11.71 -1.87
C ASP A 63 5.47 11.20 -2.56
N ILE A 64 5.46 9.96 -3.05
CA ILE A 64 6.58 9.37 -3.81
C ILE A 64 6.86 10.18 -5.07
N ASP A 65 5.83 10.54 -5.83
CA ASP A 65 5.99 11.27 -7.09
C ASP A 65 6.47 12.70 -6.85
N ASP A 66 6.02 13.34 -5.78
CA ASP A 66 6.47 14.66 -5.34
C ASP A 66 7.94 14.65 -4.93
N LEU A 67 8.34 13.67 -4.11
CA LEU A 67 9.74 13.49 -3.70
C LEU A 67 10.65 13.20 -4.88
N LYS A 68 10.21 12.40 -5.85
CA LYS A 68 10.97 12.16 -7.09
C LYS A 68 11.19 13.44 -7.88
N ARG A 69 10.16 14.30 -8.00
CA ARG A 69 10.28 15.59 -8.68
C ARG A 69 11.25 16.53 -7.96
N GLN A 70 11.18 16.58 -6.63
CA GLN A 70 12.09 17.39 -5.81
C GLN A 70 13.54 16.91 -5.96
N ASN A 71 13.78 15.60 -5.89
CA ASN A 71 15.11 15.02 -6.07
C ASN A 71 15.68 15.35 -7.47
N ALA A 72 14.89 15.19 -8.53
CA ALA A 72 15.34 15.53 -9.88
C ALA A 72 15.74 17.01 -10.01
N LEU A 73 14.99 17.92 -9.37
CA LEU A 73 15.31 19.35 -9.38
C LEU A 73 16.62 19.63 -8.61
N LEU A 74 16.80 19.01 -7.44
CA LEU A 74 18.00 19.17 -6.63
C LEU A 74 19.24 18.60 -7.34
N GLU A 75 19.11 17.43 -7.98
CA GLU A 75 20.17 16.84 -8.79
C GLU A 75 20.56 17.77 -9.95
N GLN A 76 19.59 18.34 -10.66
CA GLN A 76 19.86 19.31 -11.73
C GLN A 76 20.57 20.57 -11.21
N GLN A 77 20.16 21.10 -10.05
CA GLN A 77 20.79 22.26 -9.42
C GLN A 77 22.24 21.95 -9.01
N ALA A 78 22.48 20.78 -8.40
CA ALA A 78 23.81 20.35 -8.00
C ALA A 78 24.75 20.23 -9.22
N VAL A 79 24.27 19.63 -10.32
CA VAL A 79 25.02 19.54 -11.57
C VAL A 79 25.34 20.93 -12.12
N HIS A 80 24.35 21.84 -12.16
CA HIS A 80 24.57 23.20 -12.65
C HIS A 80 25.62 23.95 -11.83
N GLN A 81 25.59 23.83 -10.49
CA GLN A 81 26.59 24.44 -9.61
C GLN A 81 28.00 23.90 -9.85
N LEU A 82 28.14 22.57 -10.01
CA LEU A 82 29.44 21.95 -10.29
C LEU A 82 30.02 22.41 -11.64
N VAL A 83 29.18 22.51 -12.67
CA VAL A 83 29.60 22.99 -14.00
C VAL A 83 30.01 24.47 -13.94
N ALA A 84 29.23 25.31 -13.24
CA ALA A 84 29.55 26.73 -13.08
C ALA A 84 30.90 26.92 -12.37
N ALA A 85 31.12 26.21 -11.26
CA ALA A 85 32.39 26.25 -10.53
C ALA A 85 33.58 25.77 -11.37
N ALA A 86 33.40 24.72 -12.18
CA ALA A 86 34.45 24.23 -13.08
C ALA A 86 34.80 25.23 -14.18
N LEU A 87 33.81 25.94 -14.73
CA LEU A 87 34.02 26.97 -15.74
C LEU A 87 34.76 28.18 -15.16
N GLU A 88 34.37 28.62 -13.96
CA GLU A 88 35.01 29.73 -13.25
C GLU A 88 36.49 29.43 -12.95
N ALA A 89 36.79 28.23 -12.42
CA ALA A 89 38.16 27.79 -12.20
C ALA A 89 39.01 27.72 -13.49
N ALA A 90 38.41 27.32 -14.61
CA ALA A 90 39.09 27.28 -15.90
C ALA A 90 39.41 28.69 -16.44
N LEU A 91 38.52 29.67 -16.21
CA LEU A 91 38.73 31.07 -16.56
C LEU A 91 39.85 31.70 -15.72
N GLU A 92 39.88 31.45 -14.41
CA GLU A 92 40.95 31.92 -13.52
C GLU A 92 42.32 31.35 -13.91
N ALA A 93 42.38 30.07 -14.32
CA ALA A 93 43.62 29.42 -14.74
C ALA A 93 44.18 29.94 -16.09
N HIS A 94 43.40 30.71 -16.86
CA HIS A 94 43.80 31.25 -18.18
C HIS A 94 44.20 32.74 -18.15
N LEU A 95 44.19 33.40 -16.99
CA LEU A 95 44.71 34.76 -16.83
C LEU A 95 46.24 34.75 -16.68
N PRO A 96 47.01 35.38 -17.58
CA PRO A 96 48.45 35.55 -17.37
C PRO A 96 48.70 36.54 -16.22
N ALA A 97 49.75 36.27 -15.44
CA ALA A 97 50.26 37.14 -14.38
C ALA A 97 50.73 38.51 -14.89
#